data_AF-A0A3D5UAB0-F1
#
_entry.id   AF-A0A3D5UAB0-F1
#
_cell.length_a   1.000
_cell.length_b   1.000
_cell.length_c   1.000
_cell.angle_alpha   90.00
_cell.angle_beta   90.00
_cell.angle_gamma   90.00
#
_symmetry.space_group_name_H-M   'P 1'
#
loop_
_entity.id
_entity.type
_entity.pdbx_description
1 polymer ?
#
loop_
_entity_poly.entity_id
_entity_poly.type
_entity_poly.pdbx_seq_one_letter_code
_entity_poly.pdbx_strand_id
1 'polypeptide(L)'
;LTDQDHPTQVLADFMTAIEHLNKPLHEMVFVYAGDGRNNVANALMIGASKTGMDFRIVSPKSLFPEKTLLNKCKEAAKESGAKITITDDIAKGVKGADVIYTDVWVSMGEPDSVWEKRIKLLKPYQVNSAMMKKTGKDKTLFMHCLPAFHDLNTKVGKEIHAKFGLSSMEVTDEVFEGPNSVVFDEAENRMHTIKAVMVATLGQ
;
A
#
# COMPACT_ATOMS: atom_id res chain seq x y z
N LEU A 1 8.93 8.12 10.50
CA LEU A 1 8.76 8.50 9.09
C LEU A 1 9.99 9.27 8.67
N THR A 2 10.65 8.84 7.60
CA THR A 2 11.65 9.59 6.86
C THR A 2 11.30 9.54 5.38
N ASP A 3 12.03 10.29 4.55
CA ASP A 3 11.89 10.20 3.09
C ASP A 3 12.17 8.80 2.55
N GLN A 4 12.88 7.97 3.32
CA GLN A 4 13.34 6.64 2.90
C GLN A 4 12.51 5.51 3.50
N ASP A 5 11.89 5.69 4.67
CA ASP A 5 11.28 4.58 5.42
C ASP A 5 10.13 5.00 6.35
N HIS A 6 9.24 4.05 6.63
CA HIS A 6 8.11 4.21 7.55
C HIS A 6 7.87 2.95 8.42
N PRO A 7 8.84 2.55 9.27
CA PRO A 7 8.80 1.24 9.94
C PRO A 7 7.61 1.05 10.89
N THR A 8 7.17 2.11 11.58
CA THR A 8 6.01 2.02 12.48
C THR A 8 4.68 1.82 11.75
N GLN A 9 4.58 2.26 10.48
CA GLN A 9 3.40 2.02 9.67
C GLN A 9 3.32 0.54 9.31
N VAL A 10 4.43 -0.03 8.82
CA VAL A 10 4.53 -1.45 8.46
C VAL A 10 4.15 -2.39 9.61
N LEU A 11 4.52 -2.04 10.84
CA LEU A 11 4.10 -2.82 12.01
C LEU A 11 2.57 -2.79 12.21
N ALA A 12 1.96 -1.61 12.08
CA ALA A 12 0.50 -1.46 12.15
C ALA A 12 -0.20 -2.20 11.01
N ASP A 13 0.35 -2.10 9.80
CA ASP A 13 -0.19 -2.76 8.61
C ASP A 13 -0.23 -4.29 8.80
N PHE A 14 0.89 -4.86 9.26
CA PHE A 14 1.00 -6.30 9.47
C PHE A 14 0.18 -6.80 10.65
N MET A 15 0.10 -6.02 11.73
CA MET A 15 -0.80 -6.32 12.86
C MET A 15 -2.25 -6.39 12.39
N THR A 16 -2.70 -5.39 11.63
CA THR A 16 -4.07 -5.32 11.09
C THR A 16 -4.35 -6.50 10.15
N ALA A 17 -3.42 -6.82 9.25
CA ALA A 17 -3.59 -7.96 8.35
C ALA A 17 -3.73 -9.29 9.12
N ILE A 18 -2.97 -9.48 10.20
CA ILE A 18 -3.08 -10.67 11.07
C ILE A 18 -4.45 -10.73 11.74
N GLU A 19 -4.91 -9.62 12.32
CA GLU A 19 -6.19 -9.55 13.05
C GLU A 19 -7.39 -9.86 12.16
N HIS A 20 -7.43 -9.31 10.95
CA HIS A 20 -8.59 -9.45 10.05
C HIS A 20 -8.59 -10.74 9.21
N LEU A 21 -7.42 -11.33 8.96
CA LEU A 21 -7.28 -12.56 8.18
C LEU A 21 -7.12 -13.81 9.05
N ASN A 22 -6.78 -13.64 10.33
CA ASN A 22 -6.56 -14.70 11.31
C ASN A 22 -5.62 -15.81 10.81
N LYS A 23 -4.52 -15.39 10.16
CA LYS A 23 -3.48 -16.27 9.61
C LYS A 23 -2.10 -15.64 9.77
N PRO A 24 -1.02 -16.44 9.77
CA PRO A 24 0.33 -15.90 9.88
C PRO A 24 0.78 -15.20 8.59
N LEU A 25 1.69 -14.23 8.71
CA LEU A 25 2.18 -13.40 7.59
C LEU A 25 2.76 -14.21 6.42
N HIS A 26 3.42 -15.34 6.70
CA HIS A 26 4.04 -16.19 5.68
C HIS A 26 3.03 -16.96 4.81
N GLU A 27 1.74 -16.96 5.18
CA GLU A 27 0.65 -17.51 4.38
C GLU A 27 -0.16 -16.41 3.66
N MET A 28 0.30 -15.16 3.69
CA MET A 28 -0.39 -14.02 3.09
C MET A 28 0.19 -13.63 1.74
N VAL A 29 -0.70 -13.26 0.82
CA VAL A 29 -0.38 -12.51 -0.39
C VAL A 29 -0.75 -11.04 -0.16
N PHE A 30 0.26 -10.18 -0.07
CA PHE A 30 0.09 -8.75 0.18
C PHE A 30 0.55 -7.95 -1.03
N VAL A 31 -0.34 -7.11 -1.56
CA VAL A 31 -0.09 -6.38 -2.80
C VAL A 31 -0.12 -4.89 -2.54
N TYR A 32 0.94 -4.20 -2.93
CA TYR A 32 0.96 -2.75 -3.04
C TYR A 32 0.70 -2.34 -4.51
N ALA A 33 -0.31 -1.49 -4.75
CA ALA A 33 -0.66 -0.95 -6.05
C ALA A 33 -0.39 0.56 -6.10
N GLY A 34 0.20 1.06 -7.19
CA GLY A 34 0.44 2.49 -7.39
C GLY A 34 1.92 2.83 -7.56
N ASP A 35 2.42 3.87 -6.89
CA ASP A 35 3.83 4.26 -6.99
C ASP A 35 4.73 3.35 -6.16
N GLY A 36 5.31 2.35 -6.81
CA GLY A 36 6.22 1.38 -6.20
C GLY A 36 7.59 1.92 -5.76
N ARG A 37 7.87 3.23 -5.91
CA ARG A 37 9.09 3.88 -5.43
C ARG A 37 8.92 4.65 -4.13
N ASN A 38 7.69 4.91 -3.70
CA ASN A 38 7.47 5.71 -2.50
C ASN A 38 8.00 4.98 -1.25
N ASN A 39 8.16 5.74 -0.18
CA ASN A 39 8.68 5.24 1.09
C ASN A 39 7.79 4.15 1.70
N VAL A 40 6.46 4.22 1.55
CA VAL A 40 5.53 3.20 2.05
C VAL A 40 5.73 1.86 1.34
N ALA A 41 5.74 1.84 -0.01
CA ALA A 41 6.00 0.62 -0.78
C ALA A 41 7.37 0.01 -0.45
N ASN A 42 8.39 0.85 -0.30
CA ASN A 42 9.73 0.42 0.08
C ASN A 42 9.75 -0.18 1.50
N ALA A 43 9.12 0.48 2.47
CA ALA A 43 9.02 0.02 3.86
C ALA A 43 8.28 -1.33 3.96
N LEU A 44 7.14 -1.45 3.26
CA LEU A 44 6.38 -2.69 3.17
C LEU A 44 7.21 -3.82 2.55
N MET A 45 7.97 -3.53 1.48
CA MET A 45 8.88 -4.51 0.87
C MET A 45 9.99 -4.96 1.83
N ILE A 46 10.56 -4.04 2.60
CA ILE A 46 11.57 -4.35 3.63
C ILE A 46 10.96 -5.25 4.70
N GLY A 47 9.81 -4.87 5.27
CA GLY A 47 9.11 -5.66 6.27
C GLY A 47 8.75 -7.05 5.77
N ALA A 48 8.12 -7.14 4.60
CA ALA A 48 7.70 -8.41 4.01
C ALA A 48 8.87 -9.36 3.72
N SER A 49 10.02 -8.81 3.31
CA SER A 49 11.24 -9.61 3.09
C SER A 49 11.73 -10.35 4.33
N LYS A 50 11.26 -9.96 5.53
CA LYS A 50 11.65 -10.56 6.81
C LYS A 50 10.59 -11.49 7.40
N THR A 51 9.39 -11.56 6.83
CA THR A 51 8.24 -12.26 7.45
C THR A 51 7.79 -13.52 6.71
N GLY A 52 8.41 -13.85 5.57
CA GLY A 52 8.03 -15.03 4.76
C GLY A 52 6.84 -14.80 3.83
N MET A 53 6.32 -13.58 3.75
CA MET A 53 5.12 -13.20 2.98
C MET A 53 5.34 -13.25 1.45
N ASP A 54 4.27 -13.51 0.67
CA ASP A 54 4.27 -13.22 -0.78
C ASP A 54 3.88 -11.75 -0.99
N PHE A 55 4.89 -10.91 -1.13
CA PHE A 55 4.75 -9.48 -1.32
C PHE A 55 4.92 -9.07 -2.78
N ARG A 56 3.99 -8.24 -3.27
CA ARG A 56 3.95 -7.85 -4.67
C ARG A 56 3.78 -6.35 -4.82
N ILE A 57 4.58 -5.74 -5.69
CA ILE A 57 4.39 -4.35 -6.12
C ILE A 57 3.84 -4.39 -7.54
N VAL A 58 2.66 -3.78 -7.71
CA VAL A 58 1.94 -3.61 -8.97
C VAL A 58 2.00 -2.14 -9.35
N SER A 59 2.93 -1.83 -10.24
CA SER A 59 3.35 -0.46 -10.53
C SER A 59 3.76 -0.34 -12.00
N PRO A 60 3.67 0.84 -12.64
CA PRO A 60 4.28 1.01 -13.95
C PRO A 60 5.81 0.89 -13.85
N LYS A 61 6.47 0.35 -14.88
CA LYS A 61 7.92 0.05 -14.86
C LYS A 61 8.81 1.23 -14.48
N SER A 62 8.42 2.45 -14.86
CA SER A 62 9.14 3.69 -14.51
C SER A 62 9.08 4.04 -13.02
N LEU A 63 8.14 3.43 -12.29
CA LEU A 63 7.91 3.57 -10.86
C LEU A 63 8.18 2.25 -10.10
N PHE A 64 9.04 1.39 -10.64
CA PHE A 64 9.56 0.24 -9.88
C PHE A 64 10.56 0.68 -8.81
N PRO A 65 10.65 -0.04 -7.67
CA PRO A 65 11.60 0.28 -6.61
C PRO A 65 13.05 0.24 -7.12
N GLU A 66 13.91 0.99 -6.43
CA GLU A 66 15.34 1.03 -6.73
C GLU A 66 15.96 -0.38 -6.68
N LYS A 67 16.75 -0.72 -7.70
CA LYS A 67 17.31 -2.08 -7.85
C LYS A 67 18.17 -2.48 -6.66
N THR A 68 18.91 -1.53 -6.08
CA THR A 68 19.75 -1.77 -4.90
C THR A 68 18.93 -2.22 -3.70
N LEU A 69 17.79 -1.58 -3.45
CA LEU A 69 16.89 -1.97 -2.37
C LEU A 69 16.22 -3.32 -2.67
N LEU A 70 15.70 -3.49 -3.88
CA LEU A 70 15.06 -4.73 -4.31
C LEU A 70 16.00 -5.95 -4.14
N ASN A 71 17.28 -5.80 -4.50
CA ASN A 71 18.27 -6.86 -4.34
C ASN A 71 18.54 -7.19 -2.87
N LYS A 72 18.61 -6.18 -1.99
CA LYS A 72 18.74 -6.40 -0.53
C LYS A 72 17.54 -7.15 0.04
N CYS A 73 16.32 -6.75 -0.34
CA CYS A 73 15.10 -7.43 0.09
C CYS A 73 15.03 -8.86 -0.44
N LYS A 74 15.45 -9.11 -1.69
CA LYS A 74 15.55 -10.47 -2.24
C LYS A 74 16.58 -11.34 -1.52
N GLU A 75 17.70 -10.76 -1.07
CA GLU A 75 18.69 -11.49 -0.28
C GLU A 75 18.12 -11.87 1.09
N ALA A 76 17.50 -10.92 1.79
CA ALA A 76 16.81 -11.17 3.06
C ALA A 76 15.69 -12.22 2.93
N ALA A 77 14.99 -12.22 1.79
CA ALA A 77 13.92 -13.16 1.49
C ALA A 77 14.40 -14.62 1.37
N LYS A 78 15.69 -14.87 1.08
CA LYS A 78 16.25 -16.23 1.07
C LYS A 78 16.26 -16.86 2.46
N GLU A 79 16.41 -16.04 3.50
CA GLU A 79 16.41 -16.50 4.90
C GLU A 79 14.99 -16.71 5.43
N SER A 80 14.07 -15.78 5.10
CA SER A 80 12.69 -15.80 5.61
C SER A 80 11.74 -16.68 4.81
N GLY A 81 12.10 -17.04 3.57
CA GLY A 81 11.20 -17.72 2.63
C GLY A 81 10.22 -16.78 1.91
N ALA A 82 10.35 -15.46 2.08
CA ALA A 82 9.47 -14.49 1.44
C ALA A 82 9.59 -14.53 -0.09
N LYS A 83 8.51 -14.16 -0.78
CA LYS A 83 8.49 -14.02 -2.23
C LYS A 83 8.23 -12.57 -2.59
N ILE A 84 9.14 -11.97 -3.35
CA ILE A 84 9.04 -10.56 -3.77
C ILE A 84 8.86 -10.49 -5.28
N THR A 85 7.69 -10.00 -5.71
CA THR A 85 7.33 -9.87 -7.13
C THR A 85 7.09 -8.40 -7.48
N ILE A 86 7.72 -7.91 -8.56
CA ILE A 86 7.48 -6.56 -9.09
C ILE A 86 6.94 -6.69 -10.51
N THR A 87 5.79 -6.10 -10.81
CA THR A 87 5.13 -6.24 -12.11
C THR A 87 4.30 -5.02 -12.49
N ASP A 88 4.16 -4.78 -13.79
CA ASP A 88 3.22 -3.82 -14.39
C ASP A 88 1.91 -4.50 -14.87
N ASP A 89 1.80 -5.82 -14.72
CA ASP A 89 0.59 -6.57 -15.05
C ASP A 89 -0.34 -6.63 -13.83
N ILE A 90 -1.36 -5.77 -13.84
CA ILE A 90 -2.34 -5.66 -12.75
C ILE A 90 -3.03 -7.00 -12.48
N ALA A 91 -3.50 -7.69 -13.53
CA ALA A 91 -4.28 -8.92 -13.35
C ALA A 91 -3.44 -10.03 -12.74
N LYS A 92 -2.18 -10.18 -13.17
CA LYS A 92 -1.26 -11.16 -12.57
C LYS A 92 -0.84 -10.75 -11.16
N GLY A 93 -0.57 -9.46 -10.95
CA GLY A 93 -0.10 -8.95 -9.67
C GLY A 93 -1.10 -9.14 -8.54
N VAL A 94 -2.37 -8.77 -8.76
CA VAL A 94 -3.40 -8.80 -7.71
C VAL A 94 -4.05 -10.18 -7.51
N LYS A 95 -3.84 -11.13 -8.42
CA LYS A 95 -4.47 -12.46 -8.35
C LYS A 95 -4.15 -13.17 -7.04
N GLY A 96 -5.19 -13.54 -6.30
CA GLY A 96 -5.11 -14.22 -5.01
C GLY A 96 -4.65 -13.33 -3.86
N ALA A 97 -4.61 -12.00 -4.01
CA ALA A 97 -4.25 -11.09 -2.94
C ALA A 97 -5.20 -11.21 -1.73
N ASP A 98 -4.63 -11.35 -0.54
CA ASP A 98 -5.37 -11.22 0.72
C ASP A 98 -5.53 -9.75 1.12
N VAL A 99 -4.53 -8.93 0.78
CA VAL A 99 -4.52 -7.48 1.01
C VAL A 99 -4.16 -6.77 -0.29
N ILE A 100 -4.95 -5.76 -0.65
CA ILE A 100 -4.55 -4.72 -1.60
C ILE A 100 -4.34 -3.43 -0.81
N TYR A 101 -3.12 -2.91 -0.91
CA TYR A 101 -2.66 -1.67 -0.29
C TYR A 101 -2.38 -0.64 -1.38
N THR A 102 -2.72 0.62 -1.14
CA THR A 102 -2.28 1.74 -2.00
C THR A 102 -1.98 2.97 -1.15
N ASP A 103 -1.39 3.98 -1.77
CA ASP A 103 -1.08 5.27 -1.15
C ASP A 103 -1.23 6.38 -2.21
N VAL A 104 -1.28 7.64 -1.75
CA VAL A 104 -1.46 8.81 -2.59
C VAL A 104 -0.40 8.87 -3.70
N TRP A 105 -0.86 9.20 -4.91
CA TRP A 105 -0.01 9.24 -6.10
C TRP A 105 0.82 10.51 -6.24
N VAL A 106 0.55 11.53 -5.45
CA VAL A 106 1.16 12.85 -5.57
C VAL A 106 1.38 13.43 -4.18
N SER A 107 2.46 14.17 -4.01
CA SER A 107 2.72 14.85 -2.75
C SER A 107 2.15 16.27 -2.78
N MET A 108 1.61 16.72 -1.64
CA MET A 108 1.18 18.10 -1.49
C MET A 108 2.37 19.05 -1.71
N GLY A 109 2.22 20.00 -2.64
CA GLY A 109 3.25 20.98 -2.99
C GLY A 109 4.06 20.66 -4.26
N GLU A 110 3.90 19.47 -4.85
CA GLU A 110 4.47 19.20 -6.19
C GLU A 110 3.78 20.08 -7.25
N PRO A 111 4.51 20.54 -8.30
CA PRO A 111 3.91 21.34 -9.36
C PRO A 111 2.77 20.62 -10.11
N ASP A 112 1.77 21.37 -10.59
CA ASP A 112 0.64 20.82 -11.36
C ASP A 112 1.08 19.98 -12.58
N SER A 113 2.19 20.35 -13.23
CA SER A 113 2.75 19.61 -14.37
C SER A 113 3.32 18.23 -13.99
N VAL A 114 3.73 18.06 -12.72
CA VAL A 114 4.14 16.77 -12.15
C VAL A 114 2.90 15.94 -11.82
N TRP A 115 1.86 16.57 -11.26
CA TRP A 115 0.59 15.91 -10.95
C TRP A 115 -0.05 15.31 -12.19
N GLU A 116 -0.18 16.07 -13.28
CA GLU A 116 -0.79 15.59 -14.52
C GLU A 116 -0.09 14.33 -15.05
N LYS A 117 1.26 14.35 -15.06
CA LYS A 117 2.08 13.21 -15.49
C LYS A 117 1.92 12.00 -14.57
N ARG A 118 1.96 12.19 -13.24
CA ARG A 118 1.80 11.09 -12.27
C ARG A 118 0.40 10.51 -12.33
N ILE A 119 -0.63 11.35 -12.36
CA ILE A 119 -2.03 10.94 -12.49
C ILE A 119 -2.23 10.09 -13.76
N LYS A 120 -1.78 10.57 -14.93
CA LYS A 120 -1.94 9.81 -16.17
C LYS A 120 -1.25 8.45 -16.13
N LEU A 121 -0.08 8.39 -15.48
CA LEU A 121 0.72 7.17 -15.35
C LEU A 121 0.12 6.17 -14.36
N LEU A 122 -0.45 6.65 -13.26
CA LEU A 122 -0.94 5.84 -12.13
C LEU A 122 -2.43 5.55 -12.19
N LYS A 123 -3.23 6.28 -12.97
CA LYS A 123 -4.68 6.06 -13.09
C LYS A 123 -5.07 4.61 -13.42
N PRO A 124 -4.35 3.87 -14.29
CA PRO A 124 -4.65 2.45 -14.52
C PRO A 124 -4.52 1.56 -13.27
N TYR A 125 -3.77 2.01 -12.26
CA TYR A 125 -3.47 1.32 -11.01
C TYR A 125 -4.37 1.77 -9.84
N GLN A 126 -5.42 2.55 -10.10
CA GLN A 126 -6.43 2.90 -9.09
C GLN A 126 -7.05 1.64 -8.49
N VAL A 127 -7.05 1.57 -7.17
CA VAL A 127 -7.79 0.54 -6.45
C VAL A 127 -9.27 0.87 -6.54
N ASN A 128 -9.99 0.06 -7.29
CA ASN A 128 -11.42 0.15 -7.49
C ASN A 128 -12.03 -1.25 -7.49
N SER A 129 -13.36 -1.35 -7.51
CA SER A 129 -14.05 -2.63 -7.48
C SER A 129 -13.64 -3.59 -8.60
N ALA A 130 -13.20 -3.08 -9.76
CA ALA A 130 -12.68 -3.92 -10.82
C ALA A 130 -11.31 -4.52 -10.48
N MET A 131 -10.41 -3.76 -9.82
CA MET A 131 -9.15 -4.29 -9.31
C MET A 131 -9.39 -5.30 -8.17
N MET A 132 -10.27 -4.98 -7.22
CA MET A 132 -10.61 -5.89 -6.12
C MET A 132 -11.18 -7.21 -6.67
N LYS A 133 -12.05 -7.18 -7.68
CA LYS A 133 -12.57 -8.40 -8.34
C LYS A 133 -11.50 -9.24 -9.03
N LYS A 134 -10.43 -8.62 -9.54
CA LYS A 134 -9.32 -9.34 -10.21
C LYS A 134 -8.50 -10.21 -9.25
N THR A 135 -8.67 -10.04 -7.93
CA THR A 135 -8.03 -10.92 -6.95
C THR A 135 -8.60 -12.34 -7.05
N GLY A 136 -9.87 -12.48 -7.46
CA GLY A 136 -10.56 -13.77 -7.50
C GLY A 136 -10.85 -14.35 -6.12
N LYS A 137 -10.84 -13.52 -5.07
CA LYS A 137 -11.23 -13.88 -3.71
C LYS A 137 -12.47 -13.11 -3.30
N ASP A 138 -13.36 -13.76 -2.56
CA ASP A 138 -14.55 -13.11 -1.99
C ASP A 138 -14.18 -12.14 -0.87
N LYS A 139 -13.10 -12.44 -0.13
CA LYS A 139 -12.54 -11.61 0.94
C LYS A 139 -11.10 -11.23 0.60
N THR A 140 -10.91 -10.01 0.09
CA THR A 140 -9.62 -9.32 0.00
C THR A 140 -9.75 -8.01 0.75
N LEU A 141 -8.87 -7.76 1.72
CA LEU A 141 -8.85 -6.51 2.47
C LEU A 141 -8.31 -5.37 1.61
N PHE A 142 -8.85 -4.18 1.84
CA PHE A 142 -8.29 -2.92 1.36
C PHE A 142 -7.64 -2.16 2.52
N MET A 143 -6.41 -1.69 2.30
CA MET A 143 -5.59 -0.98 3.27
C MET A 143 -4.93 0.26 2.66
N HIS A 144 -4.68 1.27 3.48
CA HIS A 144 -4.18 2.58 3.08
C HIS A 144 -3.73 3.39 4.32
N CYS A 145 -2.51 3.92 4.32
CA CYS A 145 -1.90 4.58 5.50
C CYS A 145 -2.58 5.88 5.95
N LEU A 146 -3.41 6.44 5.08
CA LEU A 146 -4.12 7.72 5.20
C LEU A 146 -3.18 8.95 5.16
N PRO A 147 -3.68 10.13 4.77
CA PRO A 147 -5.02 10.41 4.21
C PRO A 147 -5.20 9.83 2.79
N ALA A 148 -6.43 9.51 2.40
CA ALA A 148 -6.78 9.06 1.06
C ALA A 148 -7.61 10.12 0.32
N PHE A 149 -7.41 10.26 -0.99
CA PHE A 149 -8.21 11.06 -1.91
C PHE A 149 -9.29 10.20 -2.57
N HIS A 150 -10.26 9.74 -1.78
CA HIS A 150 -11.34 8.86 -2.23
C HIS A 150 -12.61 9.59 -2.67
N ASP A 151 -12.80 10.86 -2.28
CA ASP A 151 -14.00 11.65 -2.55
C ASP A 151 -13.74 13.16 -2.80
N LEU A 152 -14.82 13.94 -2.87
CA LEU A 152 -14.81 15.41 -3.06
C LEU A 152 -15.14 16.20 -1.78
N ASN A 153 -15.09 15.58 -0.61
CA ASN A 153 -15.47 16.22 0.65
C ASN A 153 -14.34 17.10 1.24
N THR A 154 -13.14 17.02 0.67
CA THR A 154 -12.00 17.88 1.04
C THR A 154 -11.80 19.03 0.05
N LYS A 155 -11.16 20.12 0.51
CA LYS A 155 -10.77 21.24 -0.37
C LYS A 155 -9.87 20.76 -1.51
N VAL A 156 -8.87 19.94 -1.19
CA VAL A 156 -7.91 19.39 -2.16
C VAL A 156 -8.60 18.47 -3.16
N GLY A 157 -9.54 17.61 -2.72
CA GLY A 157 -10.35 16.78 -3.62
C GLY A 157 -11.15 17.59 -4.63
N LYS A 158 -11.79 18.70 -4.20
CA LYS A 158 -12.51 19.62 -5.11
C LYS A 158 -11.57 20.31 -6.10
N GLU A 159 -10.36 20.67 -5.68
CA GLU A 159 -9.34 21.25 -6.56
C GLU A 159 -8.83 20.23 -7.59
N ILE A 160 -8.57 18.99 -7.18
CA ILE A 160 -8.23 17.87 -8.07
C ILE A 160 -9.34 17.67 -9.11
N HIS A 161 -10.59 17.71 -8.68
CA HIS A 161 -11.74 17.58 -9.58
C HIS A 161 -11.80 18.71 -10.60
N ALA A 162 -11.68 19.95 -10.15
CA ALA A 162 -11.72 21.12 -11.03
C ALA A 162 -10.58 21.11 -12.06
N LYS A 163 -9.38 20.63 -11.68
CA LYS A 163 -8.20 20.60 -12.55
C LYS A 163 -8.13 19.38 -13.48
N PHE A 164 -8.48 18.19 -12.96
CA PHE A 164 -8.22 16.90 -13.62
C PHE A 164 -9.48 16.08 -13.88
N GLY A 165 -10.66 16.55 -13.46
CA GLY A 165 -11.94 15.86 -13.66
C GLY A 165 -12.12 14.58 -12.84
N LEU A 166 -11.26 14.33 -11.84
CA LEU A 166 -11.30 13.12 -11.02
C LEU A 166 -12.21 13.32 -9.80
N SER A 167 -13.06 12.33 -9.52
CA SER A 167 -13.82 12.26 -8.25
C SER A 167 -13.05 11.55 -7.14
N SER A 168 -12.01 10.80 -7.50
CA SER A 168 -11.16 10.00 -6.64
C SER A 168 -9.81 9.74 -7.33
N MET A 169 -8.74 9.56 -6.54
CA MET A 169 -7.38 9.30 -7.01
C MET A 169 -6.96 7.84 -6.81
N GLU A 170 -6.16 7.51 -5.80
CA GLU A 170 -5.57 6.19 -5.62
C GLU A 170 -6.58 5.09 -5.31
N VAL A 171 -7.69 5.44 -4.66
CA VAL A 171 -8.78 4.54 -4.35
C VAL A 171 -10.13 5.21 -4.64
N THR A 172 -11.12 4.44 -5.11
CA THR A 172 -12.50 4.92 -5.24
C THR A 172 -13.25 4.87 -3.92
N ASP A 173 -14.15 5.83 -3.68
CA ASP A 173 -15.04 5.86 -2.52
C ASP A 173 -15.72 4.53 -2.20
N GLU A 174 -16.23 3.81 -3.21
CA GLU A 174 -16.89 2.49 -3.05
C GLU A 174 -15.98 1.44 -2.37
N VAL A 175 -14.67 1.49 -2.64
CA VAL A 175 -13.71 0.58 -2.01
C VAL A 175 -13.30 1.10 -0.64
N PHE A 176 -13.10 2.40 -0.51
CA PHE A 176 -12.67 3.04 0.74
C PHE A 176 -13.72 2.92 1.85
N GLU A 177 -14.99 3.16 1.53
CA GLU A 177 -16.15 3.00 2.44
C GLU A 177 -16.74 1.58 2.39
N GLY A 178 -16.14 0.71 1.59
CA GLY A 178 -16.60 -0.65 1.36
C GLY A 178 -16.34 -1.58 2.56
N PRO A 179 -17.05 -2.72 2.65
CA PRO A 179 -16.97 -3.64 3.79
C PRO A 179 -15.60 -4.36 3.93
N ASN A 180 -14.75 -4.27 2.91
CA ASN A 180 -13.42 -4.85 2.90
C ASN A 180 -12.34 -3.84 3.32
N SER A 181 -12.69 -2.57 3.49
CA SER A 181 -11.77 -1.53 3.95
C SER A 181 -11.53 -1.67 5.45
N VAL A 182 -10.26 -1.69 5.84
CA VAL A 182 -9.83 -1.77 7.26
C VAL A 182 -8.91 -0.61 7.63
N VAL A 183 -8.98 0.48 6.86
CA VAL A 183 -8.08 1.65 6.96
C VAL A 183 -8.15 2.36 8.32
N PHE A 184 -9.29 2.30 9.01
CA PHE A 184 -9.43 2.92 10.33
C PHE A 184 -8.86 2.05 11.45
N ASP A 185 -9.04 0.73 11.36
CA ASP A 185 -8.40 -0.22 12.28
C ASP A 185 -6.87 -0.19 12.08
N GLU A 186 -6.40 -0.11 10.83
CA GLU A 186 -5.00 0.15 10.48
C GLU A 186 -4.49 1.44 11.13
N ALA A 187 -5.25 2.52 11.04
CA ALA A 187 -4.87 3.80 11.62
C ALA A 187 -4.80 3.77 13.16
N GLU A 188 -5.75 3.09 13.82
CA GLU A 188 -5.74 2.88 15.27
C GLU A 188 -4.51 2.05 15.70
N ASN A 189 -4.21 0.98 14.97
CA ASN A 189 -3.10 0.07 15.25
C ASN A 189 -1.72 0.73 15.23
N ARG A 190 -1.58 1.92 14.62
CA ARG A 190 -0.38 2.76 14.74
C ARG A 190 -0.07 3.10 16.20
N MET A 191 -1.09 3.41 17.00
CA MET A 191 -0.91 3.72 18.43
C MET A 191 -0.41 2.51 19.22
N HIS A 192 -0.97 1.33 18.94
CA HIS A 192 -0.64 0.09 19.64
C HIS A 192 0.76 -0.41 19.30
N THR A 193 1.13 -0.39 18.02
CA THR A 193 2.45 -0.84 17.57
C THR A 193 3.57 0.11 17.98
N ILE A 194 3.34 1.42 17.96
CA ILE A 194 4.30 2.39 18.51
C ILE A 194 4.49 2.16 20.02
N LYS A 195 3.40 1.93 20.75
CA LYS A 195 3.47 1.58 22.19
C LYS A 195 4.31 0.32 22.42
N ALA A 196 4.12 -0.72 21.60
CA ALA A 196 4.92 -1.94 21.70
C ALA A 196 6.42 -1.68 21.49
N VAL A 197 6.77 -0.85 20.49
CA VAL A 197 8.17 -0.44 20.26
C VAL A 197 8.74 0.30 21.48
N MET A 198 8.01 1.26 22.04
CA MET A 198 8.44 2.01 23.22
C MET A 198 8.63 1.09 24.44
N VAL A 199 7.67 0.22 24.72
CA VAL A 199 7.75 -0.72 25.86
C VAL A 199 8.92 -1.70 25.68
N ALA A 200 9.11 -2.27 24.49
CA ALA A 200 10.18 -3.22 24.25
C ALA A 200 11.58 -2.61 24.35
N THR A 201 11.72 -1.31 24.07
CA THR A 201 13.02 -0.62 24.02
C THR A 201 13.33 0.19 25.27
N LEU A 202 12.31 0.69 25.98
CA LEU A 202 12.44 1.62 27.11
C LEU A 202 11.68 1.18 28.36
N GLY A 203 10.86 0.13 28.29
CA GLY A 203 10.09 -0.39 29.42
C GLY A 203 10.98 -0.96 30.51
N GLN A 204 10.55 -0.82 31.77
CA GLN A 204 11.17 -1.39 32.97
C GLN A 204 10.19 -2.34 33.65
#